data_AF-A0A2V9GBP4-F1
#
_entry.id   AF-A0A2V9GBP4-F1
#
_cell.length_a   1.000
_cell.length_b   1.000
_cell.length_c   1.000
_cell.angle_alpha   90.00
_cell.angle_beta   90.00
_cell.angle_gamma   90.00
#
_symmetry.space_group_name_H-M   'P 1'
#
loop_
_entity.id
_entity.type
_entity.pdbx_description
1 polymer ?
#
loop_
_entity_poly.entity_id
_entity_poly.type
_entity_poly.pdbx_seq_one_letter_code
_entity_poly.pdbx_strand_id
1 'polypeptide(L)'
;GKLSELSTSLEPRPARGEITLLIGPEAPADARTQANSAQSLADRVEELIRQAKLDRKEALKLAAKERGLTRRAAYHEIVSGQQGEVNSDE
;
A
#
# COMPACT_ATOMS: atom_id res chain seq x y z
N GLY A 1 2.45 18.36 20.56
CA GLY A 1 3.88 18.25 20.91
C GLY A 1 4.60 17.59 19.76
N LYS A 2 5.86 17.96 19.51
CA LYS A 2 6.64 17.32 18.46
C LYS A 2 7.11 15.94 18.92
N LEU A 3 7.29 15.01 17.99
CA LEU A 3 7.77 13.67 18.30
C LEU A 3 9.13 13.69 19.01
N SER A 4 10.00 14.63 18.62
CA SER A 4 11.30 14.86 19.26
C SER A 4 11.16 15.21 20.74
N GLU A 5 10.18 16.03 21.10
CA GLU A 5 9.94 16.45 22.48
C GLU A 5 9.41 15.27 23.33
N LEU A 6 8.52 14.46 22.75
CA LEU A 6 8.02 13.25 23.38
C LEU A 6 9.15 12.23 23.62
N SER A 7 10.00 12.00 22.61
CA SER A 7 11.17 11.12 22.71
C SER A 7 12.08 11.55 23.87
N THR A 8 12.44 12.84 23.93
CA THR A 8 13.29 13.37 24.99
C THR A 8 12.64 13.26 26.38
N SER A 9 11.32 13.44 26.49
CA SER A 9 10.62 13.30 27.79
C SER A 9 10.55 11.86 28.31
N LEU A 10 10.63 10.86 27.41
CA LEU A 10 10.56 9.44 27.75
C LEU A 10 11.94 8.83 28.09
N GLU A 11 13.04 9.52 27.77
CA GLU A 11 14.39 9.09 28.15
C GLU A 11 14.62 8.98 29.67
N PRO A 12 14.27 10.00 30.51
CA PRO A 12 14.49 9.92 31.95
C PRO A 12 13.47 9.02 32.68
N ARG A 13 12.29 8.79 32.10
CA ARG A 13 11.27 7.89 32.65
C ARG A 13 10.62 7.09 31.51
N PRO A 14 11.18 5.90 31.17
CA PRO A 14 10.65 5.09 30.10
C PRO A 14 9.28 4.50 30.47
N ALA A 15 8.33 4.54 29.54
CA ALA A 15 7.03 3.93 29.72
C ALA A 15 7.17 2.39 29.77
N ARG A 16 6.71 1.77 30.86
CA ARG A 16 6.81 0.31 31.08
C ARG A 16 5.42 -0.28 31.22
N GLY A 17 5.10 -1.28 30.39
CA GLY A 17 3.83 -2.00 30.44
C GLY A 17 2.66 -1.28 29.77
N GLU A 18 2.90 -0.12 29.15
CA GLU A 18 1.91 0.64 28.40
C GLU A 18 2.14 0.47 26.89
N ILE A 19 1.05 0.36 26.11
CA ILE A 19 1.12 0.35 24.65
C ILE A 19 1.07 1.81 24.17
N THR A 20 2.16 2.30 23.59
CA THR A 20 2.24 3.67 23.04
C THR A 20 1.97 3.65 21.53
N LEU A 21 0.83 4.23 21.11
CA LEU A 21 0.48 4.44 19.70
C LEU A 21 0.78 5.88 19.29
N LEU A 22 1.59 6.06 18.26
CA LEU A 22 1.93 7.37 17.69
C LEU A 22 1.19 7.58 16.38
N ILE A 23 0.39 8.63 16.27
CA ILE A 23 -0.34 9.02 15.06
C ILE A 23 0.17 10.39 14.62
N GLY A 24 0.89 10.42 13.51
CA GLY A 24 1.37 11.65 12.87
C GLY A 24 0.49 12.06 11.69
N PRO A 25 0.70 13.26 11.10
CA PRO A 25 0.24 13.52 9.74
C PRO A 25 0.79 12.42 8.81
N GLU A 26 0.15 12.22 7.65
CA GLU A 26 0.64 11.27 6.65
C GLU A 26 2.12 11.57 6.39
N ALA A 27 2.99 10.74 6.97
CA ALA A 27 4.36 10.64 6.51
C ALA A 27 4.26 10.32 5.02
N PRO A 28 5.16 10.80 4.15
CA PRO A 28 5.16 10.41 2.75
C PRO A 28 5.04 8.87 2.65
N ALA A 29 3.82 8.42 2.37
CA ALA A 29 3.06 7.26 2.84
C ALA A 29 3.56 6.24 3.91
N ASP A 30 2.57 5.66 4.60
CA ASP A 30 2.66 4.46 5.43
C ASP A 30 3.33 3.29 4.68
N ALA A 31 4.52 2.90 5.16
CA ALA A 31 5.35 1.83 4.62
C ALA A 31 4.73 0.41 4.61
N ARG A 32 3.49 0.22 5.07
CA ARG A 32 2.74 -1.06 4.93
C ARG A 32 1.67 -1.02 3.84
N THR A 33 1.23 0.17 3.44
CA THR A 33 0.39 0.40 2.26
C THR A 33 1.26 0.69 1.03
N GLN A 34 2.48 1.21 1.27
CA GLN A 34 3.51 1.47 0.25
C GLN A 34 4.32 0.26 -0.21
N ALA A 35 4.37 -0.84 0.56
CA ALA A 35 5.19 -1.98 0.17
C ALA A 35 4.79 -2.57 -1.20
N ASN A 36 3.54 -2.34 -1.64
CA ASN A 36 3.01 -2.77 -2.94
C ASN A 36 2.61 -1.62 -3.88
N SER A 37 2.92 -0.34 -3.55
CA SER A 37 2.54 0.81 -4.39
C SER A 37 3.51 1.08 -5.54
N ALA A 38 4.71 0.50 -5.52
CA ALA A 38 5.69 0.63 -6.61
C ALA A 38 5.36 -0.30 -7.80
N GLN A 39 4.68 -1.42 -7.55
CA GLN A 39 4.29 -2.39 -8.57
C GLN A 39 2.95 -1.98 -9.20
N SER A 40 2.79 -2.11 -10.51
CA SER A 40 1.50 -1.81 -11.15
C SER A 40 0.41 -2.78 -10.67
N LEU A 41 -0.86 -2.40 -10.83
CA LEU A 41 -1.98 -3.27 -10.43
C LEU A 41 -1.98 -4.57 -11.24
N ALA A 42 -1.62 -4.47 -12.52
CA ALA A 42 -1.55 -5.60 -13.43
C ALA A 42 -0.46 -6.59 -12.99
N ASP A 43 0.75 -6.10 -12.72
CA ASP A 43 1.87 -6.95 -12.29
C ASP A 43 1.55 -7.68 -10.99
N ARG A 44 0.88 -7.00 -10.05
CA ARG A 44 0.48 -7.62 -8.78
C ARG A 44 -0.55 -8.74 -9.00
N VAL A 45 -1.47 -8.55 -9.93
CA VAL A 45 -2.44 -9.60 -10.30
C VAL A 45 -1.74 -10.79 -10.95
N GLU A 46 -0.79 -10.56 -11.86
CA GLU A 46 -0.03 -11.63 -12.50
C GLU A 46 0.85 -12.42 -11.51
N GLU A 47 1.47 -11.73 -10.56
CA GLU A 47 2.24 -12.34 -9.50
C GLU A 47 1.37 -13.29 -8.66
N LEU A 48 0.17 -12.85 -8.27
CA LEU A 48 -0.78 -13.67 -7.51
C LEU A 48 -1.26 -14.89 -8.30
N ILE A 49 -1.45 -14.76 -9.61
CA ILE A 49 -1.77 -15.91 -10.48
C ILE A 49 -0.59 -16.89 -10.51
N ARG A 50 0.63 -16.39 -10.66
CA ARG A 50 1.83 -17.23 -10.80
C ARG A 50 2.24 -17.93 -9.50
N GLN A 51 2.25 -17.21 -8.39
CA GLN A 51 2.76 -17.70 -7.10
C GLN A 51 1.71 -18.51 -6.32
N ALA A 52 0.48 -18.00 -6.27
CA ALA A 52 -0.59 -18.61 -5.47
C ALA A 52 -1.53 -19.50 -6.30
N LYS A 53 -1.29 -19.65 -7.61
CA LYS A 53 -2.16 -20.37 -8.56
C LYS A 53 -3.62 -19.91 -8.46
N LEU A 54 -3.81 -18.63 -8.14
CA LEU A 54 -5.14 -18.03 -8.03
C LEU A 54 -5.71 -17.82 -9.42
N ASP A 55 -7.02 -18.03 -9.55
CA ASP A 55 -7.75 -17.58 -10.74
C ASP A 55 -7.61 -16.06 -10.87
N ARG A 56 -7.52 -15.56 -12.11
CA ARG A 56 -7.42 -14.12 -12.41
C ARG A 56 -8.47 -13.28 -11.68
N LYS A 57 -9.66 -13.84 -11.51
CA LYS A 57 -10.78 -13.24 -10.78
C LYS A 57 -10.49 -13.06 -9.29
N GLU A 58 -9.88 -14.04 -8.64
CA GLU A 58 -9.54 -13.97 -7.21
C GLU A 58 -8.24 -13.19 -6.98
N ALA A 59 -7.28 -13.30 -7.90
CA ALA A 59 -6.08 -12.46 -7.90
C ALA A 59 -6.43 -10.96 -8.00
N LEU A 60 -7.31 -10.57 -8.94
CA LEU A 60 -7.77 -9.18 -9.06
C LEU A 60 -8.47 -8.68 -7.80
N LYS A 61 -9.30 -9.53 -7.19
CA LYS A 61 -10.02 -9.19 -5.97
C LYS A 61 -9.06 -8.99 -4.79
N LEU A 62 -8.04 -9.84 -4.69
CA LEU A 62 -7.03 -9.75 -3.64
C LEU A 62 -6.15 -8.52 -3.84
N ALA A 63 -5.65 -8.27 -5.06
CA ALA A 63 -4.88 -7.07 -5.38
C ALA A 63 -5.68 -5.78 -5.16
N ALA A 64 -6.98 -5.77 -5.50
CA ALA A 64 -7.86 -4.63 -5.21
C ALA A 64 -8.00 -4.38 -3.70
N LYS A 65 -8.16 -5.47 -2.92
CA LYS A 65 -8.27 -5.40 -1.45
C LYS A 65 -6.99 -4.88 -0.81
N GLU A 66 -5.81 -5.27 -1.30
CA GLU A 66 -4.52 -4.74 -0.84
C GLU A 66 -4.40 -3.22 -1.04
N ARG A 67 -5.07 -2.67 -2.06
CA ARG A 67 -5.05 -1.24 -2.40
C ARG A 67 -6.26 -0.44 -1.92
N GLY A 68 -7.16 -1.06 -1.17
CA GLY A 68 -8.42 -0.41 -0.75
C GLY A 68 -9.37 -0.09 -1.90
N LEU A 69 -9.18 -0.70 -3.08
CA LEU A 69 -10.02 -0.49 -4.25
C LEU A 69 -11.17 -1.50 -4.29
N THR A 70 -12.29 -1.06 -4.87
CA THR A 70 -13.32 -2.02 -5.28
C THR A 70 -12.82 -2.85 -6.46
N ARG A 71 -13.29 -4.09 -6.60
CA ARG A 71 -12.98 -4.94 -7.75
C ARG A 71 -13.25 -4.24 -9.09
N ARG A 72 -14.33 -3.44 -9.18
CA ARG A 72 -14.69 -2.70 -10.41
C ARG A 72 -13.71 -1.56 -10.68
N ALA A 73 -13.31 -0.81 -9.66
CA ALA A 73 -12.31 0.25 -9.78
C ALA A 73 -10.95 -0.32 -10.22
N ALA A 74 -10.52 -1.42 -9.58
CA ALA A 74 -9.30 -2.15 -9.95
C ALA A 74 -9.32 -2.67 -11.39
N TYR A 75 -10.46 -3.22 -11.83
CA TYR A 75 -10.62 -3.65 -13.22
C TYR A 75 -10.49 -2.46 -14.20
N HIS A 76 -11.15 -1.34 -13.88
CA HIS A 76 -11.09 -0.14 -14.71
C HIS A 76 -9.67 0.40 -14.80
N GLU A 77 -8.92 0.43 -13.69
CA GLU A 77 -7.52 0.89 -13.65
C GLU A 77 -6.59 0.04 -14.52
N ILE A 78 -6.75 -1.29 -14.54
CA ILE A 78 -5.97 -2.16 -15.44
C ILE A 78 -6.30 -1.86 -16.91
N VAL A 79 -7.59 -1.70 -17.23
CA VAL A 79 -8.03 -1.46 -18.60
C VAL A 79 -7.67 -0.04 -19.08
N SER A 80 -7.75 0.96 -18.22
CA SER A 80 -7.39 2.35 -18.53
C SER A 80 -5.88 2.59 -18.50
N GLY A 81 -5.14 1.88 -17.64
CA GLY A 81 -3.68 1.94 -17.56
C GLY A 81 -2.99 1.43 -18.83
N GLN A 82 -3.59 0.43 -19.49
CA GLN A 82 -3.12 -0.07 -20.79
C GLN A 82 -3.20 0.96 -21.93
N GLN A 83 -3.95 2.06 -21.77
CA GLN A 83 -4.02 3.14 -22.77
C GLN A 83 -3.00 4.27 -22.53
N GLY A 84 -2.34 4.31 -21.36
CA GLY A 84 -1.39 5.37 -20.99
C GLY A 84 0.07 5.08 -21.31
N GLU A 85 0.46 3.80 -21.47
CA GLU A 85 1.86 3.41 -21.69
C GLU A 85 2.31 3.54 -23.16
N VAL A 86 1.38 3.73 -24.12
CA VAL A 86 1.71 3.80 -25.56
C VAL A 86 2.11 5.21 -26.02
N ASN A 87 1.99 6.24 -25.19
CA ASN A 87 2.18 7.65 -25.59
C ASN A 87 3.35 8.38 -24.89
N SER A 88 4.34 7.66 -24.36
CA SER A 88 5.48 8.27 -23.64
C SER A 88 6.84 8.21 -24.35
N ASP A 89 6.86 7.82 -25.63
CA ASP A 89 8.04 7.92 -26.51
C ASP A 89 7.78 8.89 -27.68
N GLU A 90 7.80 10.21 -27.44
CA GLU A 90 8.11 11.24 -28.45
C GLU A 90 8.87 12.44 -27.83
#